data_AF-A0A103QZ20-F1
#
_entry.id   AF-A0A103QZ20-F1
#
_cell.length_a   1.000
_cell.length_b   1.000
_cell.length_c   1.000
_cell.angle_alpha   90.00
_cell.angle_beta   90.00
_cell.angle_gamma   90.00
#
_symmetry.space_group_name_H-M   'P 1'
#
loop_
_entity.id
_entity.type
_entity.pdbx_description
1 polymer ?
#
loop_
_entity_poly.entity_id
_entity_poly.type
_entity_poly.pdbx_seq_one_letter_code
_entity_poly.pdbx_strand_id
1 'polypeptide(L)'
;MIAYLGILQNFTALLQFVPIALLLLHDRSLAALSSWSWQLWTLQGVSFAAAIAGLVSQVALACRRRWGRTLGVAVWVALSVAEIMLSSWLTVLIGLPLGVVILALMYNRLGNDYLSLPRAGNSLTVRRFASFGLLAASSALHYWAISFATMRAGAFGYILPNGRPLDLLVAAAVALVLGTAVAPGGQRAWHCGMSLMTSATAMLTMLLGYVAVATPLVRYMPHGYQRLTIPWQPITLYAVVTFCIALVLIRASKPPKVNGREPWSIPDASADADARRREATS
;
A
#
# COMPACT_ATOMS: atom_id res chain seq x y z
N MET A 1 2.64 11.72 -2.91
CA MET A 1 3.08 10.82 -1.81
C MET A 1 1.95 9.90 -1.38
N ILE A 2 0.83 10.43 -0.88
CA ILE A 2 -0.32 9.63 -0.40
C ILE A 2 -0.87 8.70 -1.50
N ALA A 3 -1.08 9.22 -2.72
CA ALA A 3 -1.58 8.39 -3.83
C ALA A 3 -0.63 7.22 -4.17
N TYR A 4 0.68 7.46 -4.24
CA TYR A 4 1.66 6.39 -4.53
C TYR A 4 1.76 5.36 -3.42
N LEU A 5 1.72 5.78 -2.15
CA LEU A 5 1.62 4.88 -1.01
C LEU A 5 0.33 4.04 -1.09
N GLY A 6 -0.80 4.68 -1.43
CA GLY A 6 -2.08 4.02 -1.60
C GLY A 6 -2.11 3.01 -2.74
N ILE A 7 -1.51 3.31 -3.90
CA ILE A 7 -1.38 2.33 -5.01
C ILE A 7 -0.55 1.14 -4.53
N LEU A 8 0.58 1.39 -3.86
CA LEU A 8 1.46 0.33 -3.36
C LEU A 8 0.74 -0.54 -2.33
N GLN A 9 0.01 0.08 -1.39
CA GLN A 9 -0.79 -0.60 -0.38
C GLN A 9 -1.90 -1.47 -1.01
N ASN A 10 -2.67 -0.95 -1.97
CA ASN A 10 -3.74 -1.73 -2.60
C ASN A 10 -3.18 -2.84 -3.49
N PHE A 11 -2.07 -2.61 -4.17
CA PHE A 11 -1.39 -3.66 -4.94
C PHE A 11 -0.84 -4.76 -4.02
N THR A 12 -0.22 -4.38 -2.90
CA THR A 12 0.20 -5.33 -1.86
C THR A 12 -1.00 -6.09 -1.29
N ALA A 13 -2.13 -5.44 -1.03
CA ALA A 13 -3.36 -6.09 -0.59
C ALA A 13 -3.88 -7.09 -1.62
N LEU A 14 -3.85 -6.76 -2.92
CA LEU A 14 -4.22 -7.70 -3.98
C LEU A 14 -3.28 -8.91 -4.02
N LEU A 15 -1.97 -8.70 -3.82
CA LEU A 15 -1.03 -9.81 -3.72
C LEU A 15 -1.38 -10.74 -2.56
N GLN A 16 -1.95 -10.26 -1.45
CA GLN A 16 -2.35 -11.13 -0.32
C GLN A 16 -3.37 -12.22 -0.69
N PHE A 17 -4.08 -12.09 -1.82
CA PHE A 17 -5.00 -13.11 -2.32
C PHE A 17 -4.32 -14.20 -3.17
N VAL A 18 -3.05 -14.04 -3.55
CA VAL A 18 -2.30 -15.03 -4.34
C VAL A 18 -2.25 -16.41 -3.64
N PRO A 19 -1.98 -16.52 -2.33
CA PRO A 19 -2.09 -17.79 -1.61
C PRO A 19 -3.45 -18.48 -1.77
N ILE A 20 -4.55 -17.71 -1.72
CA ILE A 20 -5.92 -18.25 -1.89
C ILE A 20 -6.13 -18.75 -3.32
N ALA A 21 -5.66 -17.98 -4.32
CA ALA A 21 -5.71 -18.39 -5.72
C ALA A 21 -4.89 -19.66 -5.99
N LEU A 22 -3.68 -19.75 -5.42
CA LEU A 22 -2.83 -20.94 -5.52
C LEU A 22 -3.47 -22.16 -4.86
N LEU A 23 -4.15 -21.97 -3.72
CA LEU A 23 -4.93 -23.04 -3.11
C LEU A 23 -6.04 -23.50 -4.04
N LEU A 24 -6.87 -22.60 -4.56
CA LEU A 24 -7.97 -22.95 -5.49
C LEU A 24 -7.52 -23.78 -6.70
N LEU A 25 -6.27 -23.64 -7.13
CA LEU A 25 -5.67 -24.38 -8.24
C LEU A 25 -5.12 -25.77 -7.86
N HIS A 26 -5.11 -26.13 -6.58
CA HIS A 26 -4.51 -27.38 -6.08
C HIS A 26 -5.59 -28.36 -5.56
N ASP A 27 -5.72 -29.55 -6.16
CA ASP A 27 -6.81 -30.50 -5.87
C ASP A 27 -6.97 -30.90 -4.39
N ARG A 28 -5.88 -30.93 -3.61
CA ARG A 28 -5.90 -31.24 -2.16
C ARG A 28 -6.46 -30.11 -1.29
N SER A 29 -6.69 -28.91 -1.84
CA SER A 29 -7.12 -27.73 -1.08
C SER A 29 -8.65 -27.55 -1.01
N LEU A 30 -9.40 -28.18 -1.92
CA LEU A 30 -10.86 -28.04 -1.98
C LEU A 30 -11.53 -28.48 -0.67
N ALA A 31 -10.95 -29.46 0.03
CA ALA A 31 -11.39 -29.90 1.35
C ALA A 31 -11.10 -28.86 2.46
N ALA A 32 -10.02 -28.09 2.35
CA ALA A 32 -9.71 -27.03 3.31
C ALA A 32 -10.59 -25.80 3.07
N LEU A 33 -10.87 -25.49 1.80
CA LEU A 33 -11.72 -24.38 1.37
C LEU A 33 -13.21 -24.66 1.56
N SER A 34 -13.65 -25.92 1.48
CA SER A 34 -15.04 -26.31 1.77
C SER A 34 -15.41 -26.17 3.25
N SER A 35 -14.41 -26.12 4.14
CA SER A 35 -14.62 -25.88 5.57
C SER A 35 -14.93 -24.42 5.91
N TRP A 36 -14.73 -23.49 4.96
CA TRP A 36 -15.00 -22.08 5.19
C TRP A 36 -16.49 -21.77 5.14
N SER A 37 -16.96 -20.98 6.10
CA SER A 37 -18.33 -20.49 6.08
C SER A 37 -18.58 -19.56 4.89
N TRP A 38 -19.83 -19.50 4.43
CA TRP A 38 -20.22 -18.59 3.34
C TRP A 38 -19.85 -17.13 3.65
N GLN A 39 -19.92 -16.73 4.93
CA GLN A 39 -19.57 -15.39 5.40
C GLN A 39 -18.08 -15.08 5.16
N LEU A 40 -17.18 -16.03 5.42
CA LEU A 40 -15.75 -15.86 5.15
C LEU A 40 -15.49 -15.73 3.66
N TRP A 41 -16.17 -16.52 2.82
CA TRP A 41 -16.09 -16.38 1.37
C TRP A 41 -16.54 -15.01 0.88
N THR A 42 -17.68 -14.51 1.39
CA THR A 42 -18.18 -13.18 1.03
C THR A 42 -17.24 -12.08 1.53
N LEU A 43 -16.68 -12.20 2.74
CA LEU A 43 -15.68 -11.27 3.26
C LEU A 43 -14.47 -11.19 2.32
N GLN A 44 -13.90 -12.34 1.90
CA GLN A 44 -12.77 -12.35 0.96
C GLN A 44 -13.14 -11.71 -0.38
N GLY A 45 -14.32 -12.03 -0.93
CA GLY A 45 -14.79 -11.44 -2.19
C GLY A 45 -14.97 -9.93 -2.13
N VAL A 46 -15.60 -9.43 -1.05
CA VAL A 46 -15.79 -8.00 -0.83
C VAL A 46 -14.46 -7.29 -0.59
N SER A 47 -13.56 -7.85 0.21
CA SER A 47 -12.23 -7.28 0.45
C SER A 47 -11.40 -7.22 -0.84
N PHE A 48 -11.48 -8.26 -1.69
CA PHE A 48 -10.82 -8.27 -3.00
C PHE A 48 -11.37 -7.18 -3.92
N ALA A 49 -12.70 -7.06 -4.04
CA ALA A 49 -13.35 -6.01 -4.82
C ALA A 49 -13.00 -4.61 -4.30
N ALA A 50 -12.96 -4.43 -2.98
CA ALA A 50 -12.56 -3.18 -2.34
C ALA A 50 -11.10 -2.83 -2.63
N ALA A 51 -10.18 -3.81 -2.65
CA ALA A 51 -8.77 -3.59 -3.01
C ALA A 51 -8.62 -3.16 -4.47
N ILE A 52 -9.39 -3.74 -5.41
CA ILE A 52 -9.41 -3.29 -6.81
C ILE A 52 -9.94 -1.86 -6.92
N ALA A 53 -11.11 -1.59 -6.32
CA ALA A 53 -11.73 -0.26 -6.39
C ALA A 53 -10.86 0.81 -5.70
N GLY A 54 -10.21 0.45 -4.59
CA GLY A 54 -9.20 1.25 -3.90
C GLY A 54 -7.99 1.53 -4.78
N LEU A 55 -7.47 0.53 -5.50
CA LEU A 55 -6.38 0.72 -6.47
C LEU A 55 -6.80 1.71 -7.57
N VAL A 56 -7.99 1.55 -8.15
CA VAL A 56 -8.54 2.45 -9.17
C VAL A 56 -8.67 3.88 -8.64
N SER A 57 -9.16 4.04 -7.41
CA SER A 57 -9.23 5.33 -6.71
C SER A 57 -7.85 5.99 -6.59
N GLN A 58 -6.84 5.24 -6.12
CA GLN A 58 -5.49 5.78 -5.90
C GLN A 58 -4.75 6.08 -7.22
N VAL A 59 -4.98 5.28 -8.27
CA VAL A 59 -4.50 5.57 -9.63
C VAL A 59 -5.17 6.84 -10.17
N ALA A 60 -6.47 6.99 -9.99
CA ALA A 60 -7.17 8.21 -10.38
C ALA A 60 -6.60 9.45 -9.66
N LEU A 61 -6.29 9.33 -8.35
CA LEU A 61 -5.63 10.38 -7.59
C LEU A 61 -4.22 10.69 -8.08
N ALA A 62 -3.42 9.67 -8.43
CA ALA A 62 -2.10 9.85 -9.02
C ALA A 62 -2.17 10.57 -10.39
N CYS A 63 -3.23 10.30 -11.15
CA CYS A 63 -3.57 11.01 -12.39
C CYS A 63 -4.24 12.38 -12.15
N ARG A 64 -4.26 12.87 -10.91
CA ARG A 64 -4.86 14.14 -10.48
C ARG A 64 -6.37 14.25 -10.74
N ARG A 65 -7.09 13.14 -10.79
CA ARG A 65 -8.54 13.11 -10.97
C ARG A 65 -9.26 13.22 -9.62
N ARG A 66 -10.10 14.26 -9.48
CA ARG A 66 -10.80 14.56 -8.22
C ARG A 66 -11.77 13.47 -7.77
N TRP A 67 -12.42 12.77 -8.70
CA TRP A 67 -13.33 11.65 -8.40
C TRP A 67 -12.63 10.46 -7.74
N GLY A 68 -11.30 10.36 -7.83
CA GLY A 68 -10.55 9.33 -7.10
C GLY A 68 -10.79 9.43 -5.58
N ARG A 69 -11.00 10.64 -5.04
CA ARG A 69 -11.30 10.83 -3.60
C ARG A 69 -12.67 10.29 -3.24
N THR A 70 -13.68 10.66 -4.01
CA THR A 70 -15.06 10.23 -3.78
C THR A 70 -15.20 8.72 -3.92
N LEU A 71 -14.52 8.11 -4.90
CA LEU A 71 -14.46 6.65 -5.01
C LEU A 71 -13.79 6.02 -3.79
N GLY A 72 -12.66 6.57 -3.32
CA GLY A 72 -11.95 6.04 -2.16
C GLY A 72 -12.78 6.06 -0.88
N VAL A 73 -13.51 7.16 -0.65
CA VAL A 73 -14.48 7.27 0.47
C VAL A 73 -15.60 6.25 0.31
N ALA A 74 -16.21 6.19 -0.88
CA ALA A 74 -17.33 5.29 -1.15
C ALA A 74 -16.95 3.82 -0.94
N VAL A 75 -15.76 3.42 -1.41
CA VAL A 75 -15.22 2.06 -1.22
C VAL A 75 -15.02 1.76 0.27
N TRP A 76 -14.46 2.70 1.04
CA TRP A 76 -14.25 2.50 2.48
C TRP A 76 -15.57 2.37 3.24
N VAL A 77 -16.57 3.20 2.91
CA VAL A 77 -17.91 3.11 3.52
C VAL A 77 -18.60 1.79 3.12
N ALA A 78 -18.59 1.43 1.83
CA ALA A 78 -19.20 0.20 1.35
C ALA A 78 -18.57 -1.05 1.97
N LEU A 79 -17.23 -1.08 2.09
CA LEU A 79 -16.52 -2.16 2.78
C LEU A 79 -16.92 -2.22 4.26
N SER A 80 -16.97 -1.09 4.95
CA SER A 80 -17.36 -1.03 6.37
C SER A 80 -18.79 -1.53 6.59
N VAL A 81 -19.74 -1.13 5.72
CA VAL A 81 -21.12 -1.60 5.76
C VAL A 81 -21.19 -3.10 5.53
N ALA A 82 -20.47 -3.61 4.53
CA ALA A 82 -20.43 -5.04 4.25
C ALA A 82 -19.84 -5.85 5.41
N GLU A 83 -18.76 -5.39 6.03
CA GLU A 83 -18.17 -6.03 7.21
C GLU A 83 -19.14 -6.04 8.41
N ILE A 84 -19.89 -4.95 8.63
CA ILE A 84 -20.94 -4.90 9.65
C ILE A 84 -22.06 -5.92 9.35
N MET A 85 -22.55 -5.97 8.11
CA MET A 85 -23.59 -6.91 7.69
C MET A 85 -23.15 -8.37 7.81
N LEU A 86 -21.85 -8.64 7.65
CA LEU A 86 -21.23 -9.95 7.82
C LEU A 86 -20.80 -10.23 9.27
N SER A 87 -21.36 -9.49 10.23
CA SER A 87 -21.12 -9.61 11.68
C SER A 87 -19.66 -9.43 12.11
N SER A 88 -18.84 -8.77 11.28
CA SER A 88 -17.43 -8.47 11.56
C SER A 88 -17.26 -7.04 12.09
N TRP A 89 -18.23 -6.52 12.85
CA TRP A 89 -18.25 -5.12 13.31
C TRP A 89 -16.99 -4.70 14.10
N LEU A 90 -16.32 -5.64 14.79
CA LEU A 90 -15.07 -5.37 15.51
C LEU A 90 -13.93 -4.94 14.59
N THR A 91 -13.82 -5.50 13.38
CA THR A 91 -12.77 -5.09 12.42
C THR A 91 -12.98 -3.65 11.97
N VAL A 92 -14.25 -3.27 11.77
CA VAL A 92 -14.63 -1.90 11.40
C VAL A 92 -14.28 -0.92 12.52
N LEU A 93 -14.66 -1.21 13.77
CA LEU A 93 -14.35 -0.31 14.91
C LEU A 93 -12.85 -0.12 15.10
N ILE A 94 -12.10 -1.21 14.96
CA ILE A 94 -10.64 -1.18 15.08
C ILE A 94 -10.01 -0.40 13.91
N GLY A 95 -10.54 -0.54 12.69
CA GLY A 95 -10.06 0.15 11.50
C GLY A 95 -10.51 1.61 11.38
N LEU A 96 -11.53 2.03 12.12
CA LEU A 96 -12.14 3.35 12.00
C LEU A 96 -11.17 4.51 12.25
N PRO A 97 -10.33 4.50 13.32
CA PRO A 97 -9.35 5.57 13.54
C PRO A 97 -8.37 5.72 12.37
N LEU A 98 -7.93 4.60 11.79
CA LEU A 98 -7.06 4.57 10.60
C LEU A 98 -7.75 5.16 9.38
N GLY A 99 -9.01 4.77 9.15
CA GLY A 99 -9.84 5.32 8.07
C GLY A 99 -9.98 6.83 8.19
N VAL A 100 -10.30 7.34 9.38
CA VAL A 100 -10.44 8.78 9.65
C VAL A 100 -9.12 9.52 9.38
N VAL A 101 -7.98 8.99 9.83
CA VAL A 101 -6.67 9.61 9.56
C VAL A 101 -6.36 9.66 8.06
N ILE A 102 -6.62 8.57 7.32
CA ILE A 102 -6.39 8.51 5.87
C ILE A 102 -7.28 9.53 5.15
N LEU A 103 -8.55 9.63 5.52
CA LEU A 103 -9.49 10.59 4.96
C LEU A 103 -9.07 12.03 5.27
N ALA A 104 -8.70 12.32 6.52
CA ALA A 104 -8.20 13.64 6.91
C ALA A 104 -6.96 14.02 6.09
N LEU A 105 -6.03 13.09 5.87
CA LEU A 105 -4.85 13.32 5.04
C LEU A 105 -5.21 13.54 3.56
N MET A 106 -6.20 12.81 3.03
CA MET A 106 -6.67 12.97 1.64
C MET A 106 -7.39 14.30 1.40
N TYR A 107 -8.10 14.82 2.41
CA TYR A 107 -8.86 16.08 2.32
C TYR A 107 -8.12 17.29 2.88
N ASN A 108 -6.89 17.14 3.35
CA ASN A 108 -6.06 18.25 3.80
C ASN A 108 -5.73 19.21 2.64
N ARG A 109 -5.41 20.47 2.98
CA ARG A 109 -5.04 21.55 2.05
C ARG A 109 -3.97 21.12 1.04
N LEU A 110 -2.95 20.40 1.50
CA LEU A 110 -1.90 19.84 0.63
C LEU A 110 -2.42 18.88 -0.45
N GLY A 111 -3.48 18.12 -0.15
CA GLY A 111 -4.14 17.23 -1.11
C GLY A 111 -4.98 18.01 -2.13
N ASN A 112 -5.65 19.08 -1.70
CA ASN A 112 -6.38 19.99 -2.60
C ASN A 112 -5.45 20.70 -3.57
N ASP A 113 -4.35 21.26 -3.08
CA ASP A 113 -3.34 21.94 -3.90
C ASP A 113 -2.68 21.00 -4.92
N TYR A 114 -2.53 19.71 -4.57
CA TYR A 114 -2.01 18.72 -5.51
C TYR A 114 -2.98 18.43 -6.67
N LEU A 115 -4.28 18.45 -6.40
CA LEU A 115 -5.34 18.12 -7.37
C LEU A 115 -5.81 19.32 -8.20
N SER A 116 -5.37 20.54 -7.87
CA SER A 116 -5.60 21.74 -8.68
C SER A 116 -4.56 21.92 -9.78
N LEU A 117 -3.40 21.27 -9.68
CA LEU A 117 -2.37 21.31 -10.71
C LEU A 117 -2.82 20.64 -12.03
N PRO A 118 -2.32 21.10 -13.19
CA PRO A 118 -2.61 20.49 -14.49
C PRO A 118 -2.34 18.99 -14.50
N ARG A 119 -3.09 18.22 -15.31
CA ARG A 119 -2.91 16.76 -15.37
C ARG A 119 -1.45 16.42 -15.66
N ALA A 120 -0.86 15.57 -14.83
CA ALA A 120 0.50 15.10 -15.08
C ALA A 120 0.46 14.17 -16.30
N GLY A 121 1.03 14.62 -17.43
CA GLY A 121 1.36 13.76 -18.56
C GLY A 121 2.54 12.87 -18.18
N ASN A 122 2.28 11.83 -17.39
CA ASN A 122 3.32 10.87 -17.02
C ASN A 122 3.33 9.75 -18.05
N SER A 123 4.35 9.70 -18.89
CA SER A 123 4.68 8.47 -19.61
C SER A 123 5.18 7.43 -18.59
N LEU A 124 4.41 6.36 -18.44
CA LEU A 124 4.82 5.19 -17.65
C LEU A 124 5.94 4.47 -18.42
N THR A 125 7.18 4.69 -18.02
CA THR A 125 8.31 3.91 -18.54
C THR A 125 8.27 2.49 -17.96
N VAL A 126 8.58 1.47 -18.76
CA VAL A 126 8.69 0.05 -18.32
C VAL A 126 9.55 -0.09 -17.06
N ARG A 127 10.66 0.66 -16.98
CA ARG A 127 11.54 0.71 -15.81
C ARG A 127 10.84 1.12 -14.51
N ARG A 128 9.96 2.12 -14.56
CA ARG A 128 9.17 2.57 -13.39
C ARG A 128 8.17 1.51 -12.97
N PHE A 129 7.54 0.84 -13.94
CA PHE A 129 6.61 -0.25 -13.67
C PHE A 129 7.31 -1.44 -13.02
N ALA A 130 8.47 -1.86 -13.55
CA ALA A 130 9.28 -2.93 -12.99
C ALA A 130 9.76 -2.62 -11.55
N SER A 131 10.28 -1.41 -11.32
CA SER A 131 10.66 -0.95 -9.98
C SER A 131 9.49 -0.97 -9.01
N PHE A 132 8.34 -0.42 -9.42
CA PHE A 132 7.12 -0.43 -8.61
C PHE A 132 6.66 -1.86 -8.28
N GLY A 133 6.62 -2.75 -9.27
CA GLY A 133 6.25 -4.15 -9.08
C GLY A 133 7.16 -4.89 -8.11
N LEU A 134 8.48 -4.70 -8.22
CA LEU A 134 9.46 -5.30 -7.30
C LEU A 134 9.33 -4.77 -5.87
N LEU A 135 9.09 -3.48 -5.68
CA LEU A 135 8.84 -2.88 -4.37
C LEU A 135 7.51 -3.37 -3.77
N ALA A 136 6.49 -3.54 -4.60
CA ALA A 136 5.20 -4.06 -4.17
C ALA A 136 5.30 -5.54 -3.76
N ALA A 137 6.03 -6.33 -4.56
CA ALA A 137 6.35 -7.72 -4.25
C ALA A 137 7.16 -7.82 -2.96
N SER A 138 8.19 -6.99 -2.77
CA SER A 138 8.93 -6.90 -1.51
C SER A 138 7.99 -6.63 -0.33
N SER A 139 7.09 -5.66 -0.46
CA SER A 139 6.14 -5.30 0.59
C SER A 139 5.17 -6.45 0.92
N ALA A 140 4.69 -7.16 -0.11
CA ALA A 140 3.85 -8.34 0.06
C ALA A 140 4.59 -9.52 0.69
N LEU A 141 5.84 -9.76 0.31
CA LEU A 141 6.68 -10.82 0.88
C LEU A 141 7.00 -10.55 2.36
N HIS A 142 7.25 -9.29 2.74
CA HIS A 142 7.36 -8.90 4.14
C HIS A 142 6.07 -9.22 4.91
N TYR A 143 4.92 -8.84 4.35
CA TYR A 143 3.62 -9.14 4.93
C TYR A 143 3.43 -10.66 5.10
N TRP A 144 3.65 -11.45 4.04
CA TRP A 144 3.49 -12.90 4.08
C TRP A 144 4.45 -13.58 5.04
N ALA A 145 5.71 -13.13 5.12
CA ALA A 145 6.68 -13.68 6.05
C ALA A 145 6.17 -13.57 7.49
N ILE A 146 5.62 -12.40 7.84
CA ILE A 146 5.01 -12.19 9.16
C ILE A 146 3.72 -12.98 9.31
N SER A 147 2.80 -12.95 8.33
CA SER A 147 1.56 -13.74 8.38
C SER A 147 1.85 -15.23 8.60
N PHE A 148 2.85 -15.75 7.90
CA PHE A 148 3.28 -17.15 8.02
C PHE A 148 3.91 -17.44 9.38
N ALA A 149 4.75 -16.53 9.89
CA ALA A 149 5.30 -16.64 11.25
C ALA A 149 4.20 -16.58 12.33
N THR A 150 3.13 -15.81 12.11
CA THR A 150 2.00 -15.71 13.05
C THR A 150 1.08 -16.90 13.04
N MET A 151 0.74 -17.40 11.85
CA MET A 151 -0.32 -18.39 11.72
C MET A 151 0.21 -19.81 11.83
N ARG A 152 1.44 -20.10 11.35
CA ARG A 152 2.09 -21.44 11.28
C ARG A 152 1.19 -22.61 10.80
N ALA A 153 -0.06 -22.35 10.44
CA ALA A 153 -1.17 -23.24 10.19
C ALA A 153 -2.17 -22.52 9.27
N GLY A 154 -3.06 -23.30 8.62
CA GLY A 154 -4.00 -22.79 7.61
C GLY A 154 -3.37 -22.69 6.22
N ALA A 155 -3.89 -21.79 5.38
CA ALA A 155 -3.53 -21.65 3.97
C ALA A 155 -2.01 -21.64 3.70
N PHE A 156 -1.23 -20.89 4.47
CA PHE A 156 0.22 -20.82 4.31
C PHE A 156 0.95 -22.11 4.71
N GLY A 157 0.44 -22.86 5.68
CA GLY A 157 0.98 -24.18 6.04
C GLY A 157 0.74 -25.22 4.94
N TYR A 158 -0.34 -25.09 4.17
CA TYR A 158 -0.61 -25.95 3.01
C TYR A 158 0.22 -25.58 1.78
N ILE A 159 0.46 -24.28 1.54
CA ILE A 159 1.20 -23.80 0.36
C ILE A 159 2.72 -23.97 0.55
N LEU A 160 3.21 -23.74 1.77
CA LEU A 160 4.63 -23.87 2.13
C LEU A 160 4.81 -24.83 3.32
N PRO A 161 4.54 -26.13 3.15
CA PRO A 161 4.61 -27.11 4.24
C PRO A 161 6.00 -27.20 4.88
N ASN A 162 7.06 -26.94 4.10
CA ASN A 162 8.46 -26.93 4.56
C ASN A 162 9.12 -25.54 4.51
N GLY A 163 8.37 -24.50 4.15
CA GLY A 163 8.94 -23.16 3.98
C GLY A 163 9.34 -22.57 5.34
N ARG A 164 10.40 -21.76 5.36
CA ARG A 164 10.74 -20.95 6.54
C ARG A 164 10.29 -19.51 6.29
N PRO A 165 9.67 -18.83 7.29
CA PRO A 165 9.37 -17.40 7.18
C PRO A 165 10.59 -16.55 6.80
N LEU A 166 11.78 -17.00 7.18
CA LEU A 166 13.05 -16.36 6.88
C LEU A 166 13.36 -16.36 5.37
N ASP A 167 12.97 -17.41 4.63
CA ASP A 167 13.18 -17.48 3.19
C ASP A 167 12.37 -16.40 2.46
N LEU A 168 11.14 -16.13 2.94
CA LEU A 168 10.31 -15.03 2.45
C LEU A 168 10.90 -13.66 2.76
N LEU A 169 11.53 -13.48 3.94
CA LEU A 169 12.23 -12.23 4.27
C LEU A 169 13.47 -12.02 3.39
N VAL A 170 14.23 -13.07 3.09
CA VAL A 170 15.37 -13.00 2.17
C VAL A 170 14.89 -12.60 0.78
N ALA A 171 13.84 -13.27 0.26
CA ALA A 171 13.24 -12.90 -1.01
C ALA A 171 12.71 -11.46 -1.01
N ALA A 172 12.10 -11.01 0.10
CA ALA A 172 11.63 -9.65 0.27
C ALA A 172 12.78 -8.63 0.20
N ALA A 173 13.91 -8.93 0.85
CA ALA A 173 15.11 -8.09 0.80
C ALA A 173 15.71 -8.04 -0.61
N VAL A 174 15.81 -9.17 -1.31
CA VAL A 174 16.28 -9.22 -2.71
C VAL A 174 15.36 -8.38 -3.62
N ALA A 175 14.05 -8.56 -3.51
CA ALA A 175 13.08 -7.77 -4.28
C ALA A 175 13.18 -6.27 -3.98
N LEU A 176 13.45 -5.89 -2.71
CA LEU A 176 13.67 -4.51 -2.32
C LEU A 176 14.93 -3.95 -2.98
N VAL A 177 16.05 -4.66 -2.91
CA VAL A 177 17.33 -4.23 -3.50
C VAL A 177 17.20 -4.10 -5.03
N LEU A 178 16.59 -5.07 -5.70
CA LEU A 178 16.36 -5.00 -7.14
C LEU A 178 15.41 -3.85 -7.50
N GLY A 179 14.30 -3.72 -6.79
CA GLY A 179 13.32 -2.65 -7.02
C GLY A 179 13.91 -1.26 -6.86
N THR A 180 14.78 -1.08 -5.86
CA THR A 180 15.49 0.18 -5.60
C THR A 180 16.61 0.45 -6.61
N ALA A 181 17.35 -0.57 -7.05
CA ALA A 181 18.37 -0.43 -8.09
C ALA A 181 17.77 0.00 -9.43
N VAL A 182 16.63 -0.58 -9.79
CA VAL A 182 15.86 -0.29 -11.02
C VAL A 182 15.14 1.06 -10.92
N ALA A 183 14.92 1.61 -9.73
CA ALA A 183 14.30 2.93 -9.56
C ALA A 183 15.12 4.05 -10.25
N PRO A 184 14.48 5.16 -10.67
CA PRO A 184 15.17 6.30 -11.27
C PRO A 184 16.30 6.83 -10.38
N GLY A 185 17.42 7.22 -11.00
CA GLY A 185 18.55 7.85 -10.30
C GLY A 185 18.10 9.08 -9.53
N GLY A 186 18.62 9.26 -8.30
CA GLY A 186 18.26 10.36 -7.41
C GLY A 186 16.96 10.17 -6.60
N GLN A 187 16.16 9.13 -6.86
CA GLN A 187 14.94 8.83 -6.10
C GLN A 187 14.95 7.43 -5.44
N ARG A 188 16.06 6.69 -5.57
CA ARG A 188 16.15 5.29 -5.13
C ARG A 188 15.85 5.10 -3.63
N ALA A 189 16.49 5.89 -2.78
CA ALA A 189 16.27 5.86 -1.33
C ALA A 189 14.83 6.24 -0.96
N TRP A 190 14.22 7.16 -1.73
CA TRP A 190 12.83 7.56 -1.51
C TRP A 190 11.86 6.43 -1.86
N HIS A 191 12.04 5.77 -3.01
CA HIS A 191 11.24 4.60 -3.41
C HIS A 191 11.43 3.42 -2.44
N CYS A 192 12.66 3.20 -1.96
CA CYS A 192 12.96 2.23 -0.91
C CYS A 192 12.15 2.52 0.35
N GLY A 193 12.26 3.75 0.86
CA GLY A 193 11.56 4.19 2.06
C GLY A 193 10.04 4.10 1.91
N MET A 194 9.49 4.43 0.73
CA MET A 194 8.06 4.27 0.45
C MET A 194 7.62 2.81 0.50
N SER A 195 8.43 1.87 -0.03
CA SER A 195 8.14 0.44 0.06
C SER A 195 8.16 -0.09 1.48
N LEU A 196 9.19 0.28 2.26
CA LEU A 196 9.30 -0.11 3.67
C LEU A 196 8.19 0.51 4.51
N MET A 197 7.78 1.75 4.18
CA MET A 197 6.64 2.39 4.82
C MET A 197 5.37 1.57 4.55
N THR A 198 5.09 1.22 3.29
CA THR A 198 3.92 0.39 2.93
C THR A 198 3.95 -0.95 3.65
N SER A 199 5.09 -1.65 3.65
CA SER A 199 5.20 -2.93 4.35
C SER A 199 4.94 -2.77 5.85
N ALA A 200 5.53 -1.78 6.51
CA ALA A 200 5.30 -1.49 7.92
C ALA A 200 3.83 -1.15 8.20
N THR A 201 3.20 -0.32 7.37
CA THR A 201 1.80 0.05 7.54
C THR A 201 0.87 -1.17 7.35
N ALA A 202 1.15 -2.02 6.36
CA ALA A 202 0.43 -3.27 6.14
C ALA A 202 0.59 -4.24 7.32
N MET A 203 1.81 -4.41 7.83
CA MET A 203 2.08 -5.25 9.01
C MET A 203 1.38 -4.73 10.26
N LEU A 204 1.41 -3.42 10.52
CA LEU A 204 0.70 -2.81 11.65
C LEU A 204 -0.82 -2.94 11.52
N THR A 205 -1.37 -2.74 10.32
CA THR A 205 -2.81 -2.90 10.06
C THR A 205 -3.24 -4.36 10.25
N MET A 206 -2.41 -5.32 9.83
CA MET A 206 -2.64 -6.74 10.05
C MET A 206 -2.64 -7.09 11.54
N LEU A 207 -1.61 -6.65 12.28
CA LEU A 207 -1.53 -6.84 13.73
C LEU A 207 -2.76 -6.27 14.43
N LEU A 208 -3.21 -5.10 13.98
CA LEU A 208 -4.40 -4.46 14.50
C LEU A 208 -5.66 -5.30 14.21
N GLY A 209 -5.80 -5.85 13.00
CA GLY A 209 -6.89 -6.80 12.68
C GLY A 209 -6.85 -8.08 13.52
N TYR A 210 -5.66 -8.56 13.85
CA TYR A 210 -5.50 -9.73 14.71
C TYR A 210 -5.86 -9.49 16.18
N VAL A 211 -5.97 -8.25 16.65
CA VAL A 211 -6.41 -7.95 18.02
C VAL A 211 -7.77 -8.59 18.31
N ALA A 212 -8.70 -8.57 17.35
CA ALA A 212 -10.03 -9.16 17.52
C ALA A 212 -9.99 -10.69 17.70
N VAL A 213 -9.00 -11.38 17.11
CA VAL A 213 -8.91 -12.85 17.11
C VAL A 213 -7.94 -13.38 18.18
N ALA A 214 -6.94 -12.60 18.59
CA ALA A 214 -5.94 -13.00 19.57
C ALA A 214 -6.34 -12.70 21.04
N THR A 215 -7.34 -11.86 21.23
CA THR A 215 -7.87 -11.47 22.55
C THR A 215 -9.19 -12.17 22.87
N PRO A 216 -9.77 -12.03 24.09
CA PRO A 216 -11.09 -12.55 24.41
C PRO A 216 -12.24 -12.00 23.54
N LEU A 217 -11.98 -10.93 22.76
CA LEU A 217 -12.92 -10.35 21.82
C LEU A 217 -13.37 -11.32 20.73
N VAL A 218 -12.63 -12.41 20.50
CA VAL A 218 -12.99 -13.45 19.52
C VAL A 218 -14.38 -14.05 19.78
N ARG A 219 -14.88 -14.00 21.02
CA ARG A 219 -16.24 -14.43 21.39
C ARG A 219 -17.35 -13.65 20.69
N TYR A 220 -17.05 -12.43 20.22
CA TYR A 220 -17.97 -11.57 19.48
C TYR A 220 -17.78 -11.64 17.96
N MET A 221 -16.86 -12.46 17.47
CA MET A 221 -16.61 -12.67 16.04
C MET A 221 -17.55 -13.76 15.47
N PRO A 222 -17.77 -13.79 14.14
CA PRO A 222 -18.59 -14.82 13.49
C PRO A 222 -18.11 -16.25 13.78
N HIS A 223 -19.02 -17.22 13.61
CA HIS A 223 -18.71 -18.63 13.83
C HIS A 223 -17.66 -19.10 12.82
N GLY A 224 -16.54 -19.62 13.31
CA GLY A 224 -15.38 -20.04 12.51
C GLY A 224 -14.07 -19.34 12.90
N TYR A 225 -14.14 -18.20 13.59
CA TYR A 225 -12.94 -17.58 14.16
C TYR A 225 -12.50 -18.31 15.44
N GLN A 226 -11.25 -18.76 15.47
CA GLN A 226 -10.64 -19.39 16.62
C GLN A 226 -9.57 -18.49 17.22
N ARG A 227 -9.36 -18.58 18.53
CA ARG A 227 -8.33 -17.78 19.19
C ARG A 227 -6.95 -18.17 18.69
N LEU A 228 -6.19 -17.17 18.23
CA LEU A 228 -4.83 -17.36 17.73
C LEU A 228 -3.80 -16.85 18.73
N THR A 229 -2.76 -17.64 18.99
CA THR A 229 -1.62 -17.22 19.82
C THR A 229 -0.58 -16.57 18.92
N ILE A 230 -0.41 -15.26 19.06
CA ILE A 230 0.48 -14.47 18.21
C ILE A 230 1.72 -14.06 19.03
N PRO A 231 2.94 -14.26 18.50
CA PRO A 231 4.16 -13.75 19.11
C PRO A 231 4.26 -12.24 18.86
N TRP A 232 3.52 -11.45 19.64
CA TRP A 232 3.38 -9.99 19.47
C TRP A 232 4.71 -9.24 19.49
N GLN A 233 5.54 -9.47 20.51
CA GLN A 233 6.79 -8.72 20.72
C GLN A 233 7.72 -8.70 19.49
N PRO A 234 8.17 -9.84 18.94
CA PRO A 234 9.12 -9.83 17.83
C PRO A 234 8.53 -9.19 16.57
N ILE A 235 7.22 -9.34 16.33
CA ILE A 235 6.58 -8.82 15.13
C ILE A 235 6.35 -7.31 15.23
N THR A 236 5.88 -6.84 16.39
CA THR A 236 5.71 -5.40 16.63
C THR A 236 7.06 -4.69 16.59
N LEU A 237 8.10 -5.28 17.19
CA LEU A 237 9.46 -4.73 17.12
C LEU A 237 9.94 -4.62 15.68
N TYR A 238 9.77 -5.68 14.89
CA TYR A 238 10.14 -5.68 13.48
C TYR A 238 9.40 -4.58 12.70
N ALA A 239 8.08 -4.51 12.83
CA ALA A 239 7.27 -3.51 12.13
C ALA A 239 7.65 -2.06 12.51
N VAL A 240 7.91 -1.80 13.80
CA VAL A 240 8.34 -0.47 14.29
C VAL A 240 9.73 -0.13 13.75
N VAL A 241 10.69 -1.05 13.78
CA VAL A 241 12.04 -0.81 13.24
C VAL A 241 11.97 -0.52 11.75
N THR A 242 11.21 -1.31 10.98
CA THR A 242 10.99 -1.08 9.55
C THR A 242 10.36 0.31 9.30
N PHE A 243 9.38 0.71 10.11
CA PHE A 243 8.75 2.03 10.03
C PHE A 243 9.75 3.17 10.30
N CYS A 244 10.59 3.04 11.33
CA CYS A 244 11.63 4.01 11.65
C CYS A 244 12.63 4.16 10.50
N ILE A 245 13.12 3.05 9.94
CA ILE A 245 14.05 3.06 8.80
C ILE A 245 13.38 3.73 7.59
N ALA A 246 12.12 3.38 7.31
CA ALA A 246 11.34 3.97 6.22
C ALA A 246 11.21 5.49 6.38
N LEU A 247 10.90 5.97 7.58
CA LEU A 247 10.80 7.40 7.89
C LEU A 247 12.11 8.13 7.66
N VAL A 248 13.23 7.58 8.14
CA VAL A 248 14.56 8.17 7.95
C VAL A 248 14.88 8.26 6.45
N LEU A 249 14.68 7.18 5.70
CA LEU A 249 14.92 7.17 4.25
C LEU A 249 14.06 8.20 3.52
N ILE A 250 12.75 8.26 3.81
CA ILE A 250 11.84 9.22 3.15
C ILE A 250 12.21 10.67 3.50
N ARG A 251 12.56 10.96 4.75
CA ARG A 251 12.90 12.32 5.18
C ARG A 251 14.25 12.77 4.62
N ALA A 252 15.26 11.90 4.63
CA ALA A 252 16.60 12.22 4.14
C ALA A 252 16.68 12.36 2.61
N SER A 253 15.83 11.64 1.87
CA SER A 253 15.89 11.57 0.40
C SER A 253 14.69 12.19 -0.31
N LYS A 254 13.92 13.03 0.40
CA LYS A 254 12.73 13.68 -0.17
C LYS A 254 13.14 14.46 -1.43
N PRO A 255 12.57 14.16 -2.60
CA PRO A 255 12.92 14.87 -3.82
C PRO A 255 12.62 16.38 -3.65
N PRO A 256 13.52 17.27 -4.11
CA PRO A 256 13.32 18.71 -3.97
C PRO A 256 11.99 19.13 -4.60
N LYS A 257 11.29 20.07 -3.96
CA LYS A 257 10.03 20.62 -4.49
C LYS A 257 10.30 21.20 -5.88
N VAL A 258 9.56 20.73 -6.88
CA VAL A 258 9.62 21.23 -8.27
C VAL A 258 9.29 22.74 -8.35
N ASN A 259 8.71 23.32 -7.30
CA ASN A 259 8.42 24.76 -7.20
C ASN A 259 9.66 25.66 -7.02
N GLY A 260 10.88 25.11 -6.97
CA GLY A 260 12.12 25.89 -6.93
C GLY A 260 12.76 26.15 -8.29
N ARG A 261 12.21 25.61 -9.39
CA ARG A 261 12.63 26.03 -10.73
C ARG A 261 11.82 27.27 -11.09
N GLU A 262 12.34 28.42 -10.68
CA GLU A 262 11.89 29.70 -11.25
C GLU A 262 11.88 29.56 -12.78
N PRO A 263 10.81 29.94 -13.48
CA PRO A 263 10.77 29.97 -14.93
C PRO A 263 11.58 31.15 -15.51
N TRP A 264 12.66 31.57 -14.86
CA TRP A 264 13.48 32.71 -15.23
C TRP A 264 14.94 32.33 -15.37
N SER A 265 15.24 31.56 -16.40
CA SER A 265 16.54 31.64 -17.08
C SER A 265 16.36 31.10 -18.50
N ILE A 266 15.61 31.85 -19.30
CA ILE A 266 15.77 31.79 -20.76
C ILE A 266 16.98 32.70 -21.05
N PRO A 267 18.14 32.18 -21.51
CA PRO A 267 19.32 33.01 -21.78
C PRO A 267 19.18 33.93 -23.00
N ASP A 268 18.00 34.06 -23.61
CA ASP A 268 17.85 34.70 -24.92
C ASP A 268 16.99 35.98 -24.92
N ALA A 269 16.49 36.44 -23.76
CA ALA A 269 15.69 37.67 -23.68
C ALA A 269 16.53 38.97 -23.58
N SER A 270 17.86 38.88 -23.50
CA SER A 270 18.74 40.06 -23.41
C SER A 270 19.18 40.60 -24.77
N ALA A 271 19.12 39.80 -25.85
CA ALA A 271 19.54 40.23 -27.18
C ALA A 271 18.50 41.13 -27.88
N ASP A 272 17.20 40.87 -27.68
CA ASP A 272 16.11 41.63 -28.32
C ASP A 272 15.85 42.99 -27.66
N ALA A 273 16.22 43.16 -26.38
CA ALA A 273 16.05 44.42 -25.66
C ALA A 273 17.07 45.48 -26.10
N ASP A 274 18.31 45.07 -26.44
CA ASP A 274 19.33 45.98 -26.96
C ASP A 274 19.12 46.32 -28.44
N ALA A 275 18.49 45.44 -29.22
CA ALA A 275 18.11 45.72 -30.61
C ALA A 275 17.02 46.80 -30.71
N ARG A 276 15.95 46.70 -29.90
CA ARG A 276 14.88 47.71 -29.89
C ARG A 276 15.28 49.06 -29.31
N ARG A 277 16.34 49.11 -28.48
CA ARG A 277 16.84 50.36 -27.93
C ARG A 277 17.66 51.17 -28.95
N ARG A 278 18.21 50.53 -29.98
CA ARG A 278 18.98 51.22 -31.04
C ARG A 278 18.10 51.76 -32.18
N GLU A 279 16.88 51.26 -32.34
CA GLU A 279 15.94 51.76 -33.36
C GLU A 279 15.12 52.98 -32.91
N ALA A 280 15.09 53.29 -31.60
CA ALA A 280 14.31 54.40 -31.06
C ALA A 280 15.11 55.73 -30.90
N THR A 281 16.34 55.79 -31.41
CA THR A 281 17.21 56.99 -31.35
C THR A 281 17.81 57.39 -32.70
N SER A 282 17.11 57.13 -33.82
CA SER A 282 17.44 57.72 -35.12
C SER A 282 16.30 58.59 -35.64
#